data_AF-A0PYQ3-F1
#
_entry.id   AF-A0PYQ3-F1
#
_cell.length_a   1.000
_cell.length_b   1.000
_cell.length_c   1.000
_cell.angle_alpha   90.00
_cell.angle_beta   90.00
_cell.angle_gamma   90.00
#
_symmetry.space_group_name_H-M   'P 1'
#
loop_
_entity.id
_entity.type
_entity.pdbx_description
1 polymer ?
#
loop_
_entity_poly.entity_id
_entity_poly.type
_entity_poly.pdbx_seq_one_letter_code
_entity_poly.pdbx_strand_id
1 'polypeptide(L)'
;MYKFEKADEAIWVAAVLLTYNEYMKMKDKELHEDHIYFKQAEILRKANDICTKEIEHARISYHLNADNDKASHKYFIKRKSDSFVRLVYNGEINGIKEKPNELNVDLIFNTINGEKTIEELIDFINNEYTVFIKNLKDHKKLTKEDYLNILEFLKEHSGEEYTKLEKIQDKDERDRCENLKSNAQLVITKFKNIGDQFIKDDFNYDRSASTWLDGSNKKIRNYFWIELKKKNKVKLNTSISIVAEAQNELRFRVALEIKDHKSNEKEYLRHFRYLNVLDIDNSDFEYFAFIDNDSKTLQRLNKEYVSDWIKKVRSREKNKILIGNTLTYASIKEMTTNEIENFFKESVKKLQKYYDIAVWDDEYMDNLENSYTSISKNQILCGPPGTGKTYNVIYRALEIIDNIKYNDLIKNPLKRDEAIKVFNQLLDDGQISFCTFHQSYGYEDFVEGLRSNESGNGFIPKDGIFKQICTRALNKDKVRRSKYNFDKNKINFFKMSLGEKGLNNDIYRYCIDNNCIALGWGGDVNYKNCQSMDDIREEFLVSNPDD
;
A
#
# COMPACT_ATOMS: atom_id res chain seq x y z
N MET A 1 -12.12 -35.27 -49.07
CA MET A 1 -11.72 -34.30 -48.03
C MET A 1 -10.62 -34.94 -47.22
N TYR A 2 -9.46 -34.28 -47.12
CA TYR A 2 -8.35 -34.79 -46.32
C TYR A 2 -8.75 -34.91 -44.85
N LYS A 3 -8.28 -35.95 -44.15
CA LYS A 3 -8.49 -36.14 -42.71
C LYS A 3 -7.14 -36.28 -42.01
N PHE A 4 -6.94 -35.49 -40.97
CA PHE A 4 -5.76 -35.54 -40.12
C PHE A 4 -5.76 -36.77 -39.22
N GLU A 5 -4.61 -37.42 -39.09
CA GLU A 5 -4.42 -38.51 -38.12
C GLU A 5 -4.12 -38.01 -36.70
N LYS A 6 -3.48 -36.85 -36.60
CA LYS A 6 -3.14 -36.19 -35.33
C LYS A 6 -4.26 -35.23 -34.92
N ALA A 7 -4.81 -35.45 -33.73
CA ALA A 7 -5.93 -34.67 -33.22
C ALA A 7 -5.58 -33.18 -33.01
N ASP A 8 -4.36 -32.87 -32.59
CA ASP A 8 -3.91 -31.50 -32.34
C ASP A 8 -3.76 -30.69 -33.64
N GLU A 9 -3.32 -31.32 -34.74
CA GLU A 9 -3.30 -30.72 -36.08
C GLU A 9 -4.73 -30.40 -36.55
N ALA A 10 -5.65 -31.36 -36.42
CA ALA A 10 -7.06 -31.17 -36.76
C ALA A 10 -7.70 -30.02 -35.95
N ILE A 11 -7.44 -29.95 -34.65
CA ILE A 11 -7.96 -28.90 -33.77
C ILE A 11 -7.44 -27.52 -34.19
N TRP A 12 -6.14 -27.41 -34.48
CA TRP A 12 -5.54 -26.14 -34.87
C TRP A 12 -6.13 -25.64 -36.21
N VAL A 13 -6.19 -26.51 -37.22
CA VAL A 13 -6.77 -26.16 -38.53
C VAL A 13 -8.25 -25.81 -38.43
N ALA A 14 -9.02 -26.54 -37.62
CA ALA A 14 -10.42 -26.22 -37.38
C ALA A 14 -10.61 -24.82 -36.79
N ALA A 15 -9.79 -24.44 -35.81
CA ALA A 15 -9.83 -23.12 -35.21
C ALA A 15 -9.40 -22.01 -36.18
N VAL A 16 -8.39 -22.27 -37.02
CA VAL A 16 -7.97 -21.32 -38.07
C VAL A 16 -9.09 -21.11 -39.08
N LEU A 17 -9.76 -22.16 -39.52
CA LEU A 17 -10.89 -22.07 -40.45
C LEU A 17 -12.06 -21.27 -39.86
N LEU A 18 -12.40 -21.49 -38.59
CA LEU A 18 -13.44 -20.72 -37.90
C LEU A 18 -13.04 -19.24 -37.81
N THR A 19 -11.80 -18.97 -37.41
CA THR A 19 -11.25 -17.62 -37.29
C THR A 19 -11.23 -16.90 -38.63
N TYR A 20 -10.73 -17.53 -39.69
CA TYR A 20 -10.68 -16.97 -41.04
C TYR A 20 -12.07 -16.62 -41.56
N ASN A 21 -13.02 -17.55 -41.43
CA ASN A 21 -14.38 -17.35 -41.93
C ASN A 21 -15.09 -16.20 -41.21
N GLU A 22 -14.98 -16.14 -39.88
CA GLU A 22 -15.64 -15.06 -39.12
C GLU A 22 -14.92 -13.72 -39.33
N TYR A 23 -13.59 -13.71 -39.45
CA TYR A 23 -12.82 -12.53 -39.80
C TYR A 23 -13.25 -11.96 -41.16
N MET A 24 -13.27 -12.79 -42.20
CA MET A 24 -13.62 -12.36 -43.56
C MET A 24 -15.07 -11.89 -43.67
N LYS A 25 -15.97 -12.46 -42.87
CA LYS A 25 -17.38 -12.05 -42.80
C LYS A 25 -17.57 -10.68 -42.14
N MET A 26 -16.69 -10.31 -41.22
CA MET A 26 -16.83 -9.11 -40.38
C MET A 26 -15.87 -7.96 -40.77
N LYS A 27 -14.80 -8.22 -41.52
CA LYS A 27 -13.77 -7.22 -41.85
C LYS A 27 -14.31 -5.96 -42.54
N ASP A 28 -15.37 -6.08 -43.33
CA ASP A 28 -15.98 -4.96 -44.09
C ASP A 28 -17.20 -4.34 -43.37
N LYS A 29 -17.52 -4.81 -42.15
CA LYS A 29 -18.61 -4.30 -41.31
C LYS A 29 -18.02 -3.60 -40.09
N GLU A 30 -17.75 -4.39 -39.04
CA GLU A 30 -17.10 -3.96 -37.80
C GLU A 30 -16.61 -5.21 -37.06
N LEU A 31 -15.30 -5.41 -36.99
CA LEU A 31 -14.69 -6.59 -36.39
C LEU A 31 -14.27 -6.30 -34.93
N HIS A 32 -15.00 -6.88 -33.96
CA HIS A 32 -14.69 -6.81 -32.52
C HIS A 32 -13.94 -8.04 -31.98
N GLU A 33 -13.34 -7.89 -30.78
CA GLU A 33 -12.66 -8.96 -30.05
C GLU A 33 -13.55 -10.21 -29.88
N ASP A 34 -14.84 -10.04 -29.59
CA ASP A 34 -15.73 -11.18 -29.34
C ASP A 34 -16.00 -12.07 -30.57
N HIS A 35 -15.79 -11.57 -31.79
CA HIS A 35 -16.05 -12.34 -33.02
C HIS A 35 -15.01 -13.44 -33.28
N ILE A 36 -13.83 -13.33 -32.68
CA ILE A 36 -12.74 -14.31 -32.84
C ILE A 36 -12.62 -15.28 -31.65
N TYR A 37 -13.55 -15.17 -30.70
CA TYR A 37 -13.68 -16.09 -29.58
C TYR A 37 -14.75 -17.14 -29.92
N PHE A 38 -14.39 -18.41 -29.83
CA PHE A 38 -15.26 -19.52 -30.16
C PHE A 38 -15.50 -20.43 -28.95
N LYS A 39 -16.66 -21.08 -28.91
CA LYS A 39 -16.91 -22.13 -27.90
C LYS A 39 -16.00 -23.32 -28.21
N GLN A 40 -15.44 -23.94 -27.18
CA GLN A 40 -14.61 -25.15 -27.36
C GLN A 40 -15.36 -26.27 -28.09
N ALA A 41 -16.66 -26.44 -27.81
CA ALA A 41 -17.51 -27.41 -28.50
C ALA A 41 -17.64 -27.15 -30.01
N GLU A 42 -17.57 -25.88 -30.44
CA GLU A 42 -17.65 -25.51 -31.85
C GLU A 42 -16.37 -25.88 -32.60
N ILE A 43 -15.21 -25.57 -32.00
CA ILE A 43 -13.90 -25.97 -32.52
C ILE A 43 -13.82 -27.50 -32.58
N LEU A 44 -14.27 -28.19 -31.52
CA LEU A 44 -14.24 -29.65 -31.45
C LEU A 44 -15.09 -30.31 -32.54
N ARG A 45 -16.30 -29.79 -32.77
CA ARG A 45 -17.18 -30.28 -33.84
C ARG A 45 -16.48 -30.15 -35.20
N LYS A 46 -15.92 -28.97 -35.50
CA LYS A 46 -15.22 -28.73 -36.77
C LYS A 46 -13.95 -29.57 -36.91
N ALA A 47 -13.23 -29.82 -35.81
CA ALA A 47 -12.04 -30.66 -35.79
C ALA A 47 -12.37 -32.14 -36.06
N ASN A 48 -13.48 -32.64 -35.49
CA ASN A 48 -13.94 -34.01 -35.74
C ASN A 48 -14.34 -34.25 -37.21
N ASP A 49 -14.85 -33.23 -37.92
CA ASP A 49 -15.16 -33.35 -39.35
C ASP A 49 -13.91 -33.65 -40.21
N ILE A 50 -12.74 -33.17 -39.75
CA ILE A 50 -11.47 -33.23 -40.47
C ILE A 50 -10.44 -34.13 -39.79
N CYS A 51 -10.82 -34.94 -38.80
CA CYS A 51 -9.95 -35.90 -38.13
C CYS A 51 -10.40 -37.34 -38.43
N THR A 52 -9.45 -38.27 -38.46
CA THR A 52 -9.74 -39.70 -38.59
C THR A 52 -10.22 -40.33 -37.29
N LYS A 53 -9.95 -39.70 -36.14
CA LYS A 53 -10.31 -40.17 -34.80
C LYS A 53 -11.24 -39.17 -34.12
N GLU A 54 -12.10 -39.68 -33.24
CA GLU A 54 -12.89 -38.82 -32.37
C GLU A 54 -11.98 -38.09 -31.38
N ILE A 55 -12.21 -36.79 -31.25
CA ILE A 55 -11.43 -35.89 -30.40
C ILE A 55 -12.23 -35.58 -29.15
N GLU A 56 -11.63 -35.80 -27.98
CA GLU A 56 -12.23 -35.51 -26.68
C GLU A 56 -12.09 -34.03 -26.29
N HIS A 57 -13.09 -33.53 -25.54
CA HIS A 57 -13.13 -32.14 -25.07
C HIS A 57 -11.93 -31.74 -24.20
N ALA A 58 -11.39 -32.66 -23.39
CA ALA A 58 -10.26 -32.39 -22.49
C ALA A 58 -9.01 -31.89 -23.23
N ARG A 59 -8.85 -32.22 -24.51
CA ARG A 59 -7.72 -31.79 -25.34
C ARG A 59 -7.66 -30.27 -25.50
N ILE A 60 -8.79 -29.62 -25.76
CA ILE A 60 -8.82 -28.16 -25.97
C ILE A 60 -8.72 -27.44 -24.63
N SER A 61 -9.47 -27.87 -23.62
CA SER A 61 -9.57 -27.16 -22.34
C SER A 61 -8.28 -27.21 -21.51
N TYR A 62 -7.49 -28.28 -21.64
CA TYR A 62 -6.30 -28.51 -20.81
C TYR A 62 -5.01 -28.66 -21.61
N HIS A 63 -4.98 -29.48 -22.67
CA HIS A 63 -3.72 -29.86 -23.35
C HIS A 63 -3.23 -28.85 -24.39
N LEU A 64 -4.08 -27.95 -24.88
CA LEU A 64 -3.76 -27.00 -25.95
C LEU A 64 -3.89 -25.53 -25.51
N ASN A 65 -4.05 -25.29 -24.20
CA ASN A 65 -4.28 -23.96 -23.63
C ASN A 65 -2.96 -23.32 -23.18
N ALA A 66 -2.70 -22.10 -23.65
CA ALA A 66 -1.57 -21.24 -23.33
C ALA A 66 -1.39 -20.99 -21.83
N ASP A 67 -2.49 -20.89 -21.09
CA ASP A 67 -2.51 -20.59 -19.64
C ASP A 67 -2.07 -21.79 -18.78
N ASN A 68 -1.84 -22.96 -19.39
CA ASN A 68 -1.41 -24.17 -18.69
C ASN A 68 0.06 -24.48 -19.02
N ASP A 69 0.94 -24.39 -18.02
CA ASP A 69 2.36 -24.69 -18.18
C ASP A 69 2.65 -26.14 -18.58
N LYS A 70 1.73 -27.06 -18.29
CA LYS A 70 1.84 -28.49 -18.66
C LYS A 70 1.15 -28.82 -19.99
N ALA A 71 0.67 -27.81 -20.73
CA ALA A 71 0.04 -28.03 -22.02
C ALA A 71 1.02 -28.63 -23.03
N SER A 72 0.54 -29.58 -23.85
CA SER A 72 1.35 -30.18 -24.90
C SER A 72 1.68 -29.19 -26.01
N HIS A 73 0.74 -28.27 -26.29
CA HIS A 73 0.87 -27.15 -27.23
C HIS A 73 0.14 -25.92 -26.69
N LYS A 74 0.41 -24.73 -27.23
CA LYS A 74 -0.15 -23.45 -26.78
C LYS A 74 -0.96 -22.77 -27.88
N TYR A 75 -1.99 -23.45 -28.37
CA TYR A 75 -2.78 -22.99 -29.52
C TYR A 75 -3.85 -21.97 -29.15
N PHE A 76 -4.28 -21.93 -27.88
CA PHE A 76 -5.46 -21.18 -27.46
C PHE A 76 -5.21 -20.34 -26.21
N ILE A 77 -5.81 -19.14 -26.17
CA ILE A 77 -5.98 -18.33 -24.96
C ILE A 77 -7.45 -18.33 -24.57
N LYS A 78 -7.73 -18.62 -23.29
CA LYS A 78 -9.09 -18.67 -22.76
C LYS A 78 -9.59 -17.27 -22.38
N ARG A 79 -10.84 -16.96 -22.69
CA ARG A 79 -11.50 -15.73 -22.21
C ARG A 79 -11.81 -15.87 -20.73
N LYS A 80 -11.37 -14.91 -19.90
CA LYS A 80 -11.47 -15.02 -18.43
C LYS A 80 -12.90 -15.20 -17.89
N SER A 81 -13.91 -14.70 -18.60
CA SER A 81 -15.30 -14.68 -18.17
C SER A 81 -16.07 -15.98 -18.41
N ASP A 82 -15.59 -16.86 -19.31
CA ASP A 82 -16.37 -18.01 -19.78
C ASP A 82 -15.49 -19.12 -20.40
N SER A 83 -16.11 -20.05 -21.14
CA SER A 83 -15.45 -21.19 -21.79
C SER A 83 -15.01 -20.91 -23.23
N PHE A 84 -15.04 -19.66 -23.69
CA PHE A 84 -14.60 -19.32 -25.04
C PHE A 84 -13.08 -19.23 -25.12
N VAL A 85 -12.55 -19.57 -26.30
CA VAL A 85 -11.12 -19.50 -26.61
C VAL A 85 -10.92 -18.80 -27.94
N ARG A 86 -9.78 -18.12 -28.08
CA ARG A 86 -9.29 -17.62 -29.38
C ARG A 86 -7.97 -18.29 -29.73
N LEU A 87 -7.64 -18.29 -31.01
CA LEU A 87 -6.35 -18.75 -31.49
C LEU A 87 -5.22 -17.84 -30.98
N VAL A 88 -4.05 -18.43 -30.79
CA VAL A 88 -2.79 -17.73 -30.54
C VAL A 88 -2.14 -17.42 -31.89
N TYR A 89 -1.62 -16.19 -32.06
CA TYR A 89 -0.82 -15.88 -33.24
C TYR A 89 0.67 -16.20 -33.02
N ASN A 90 1.43 -16.36 -34.10
CA ASN A 90 2.84 -16.74 -34.02
C ASN A 90 3.70 -15.64 -33.34
N GLY A 91 4.41 -16.02 -32.29
CA GLY A 91 5.20 -15.15 -31.41
C GLY A 91 4.42 -14.54 -30.23
N GLU A 92 3.13 -14.84 -30.04
CA GLU A 92 2.33 -14.25 -28.96
C GLU A 92 2.75 -14.70 -27.55
N ILE A 93 3.29 -15.91 -27.43
CA ILE A 93 3.70 -16.60 -26.19
C ILE A 93 5.14 -17.11 -26.36
N ASN A 94 6.00 -16.24 -26.90
CA ASN A 94 7.43 -16.49 -27.15
C ASN A 94 7.71 -17.58 -28.19
N GLY A 95 6.74 -17.93 -29.05
CA GLY A 95 6.91 -18.92 -30.12
C GLY A 95 6.86 -20.37 -29.64
N ILE A 96 6.44 -20.62 -28.38
CA ILE A 96 6.50 -21.95 -27.78
C ILE A 96 5.27 -22.76 -28.19
N LYS A 97 5.41 -23.58 -29.24
CA LYS A 97 4.39 -24.57 -29.69
C LYS A 97 3.01 -23.95 -29.98
N GLU A 98 3.00 -22.79 -30.63
CA GLU A 98 1.78 -22.01 -30.92
C GLU A 98 1.05 -22.45 -32.20
N LYS A 99 1.74 -23.25 -33.02
CA LYS A 99 1.20 -23.92 -34.20
C LYS A 99 1.82 -25.33 -34.33
N PRO A 100 1.19 -26.25 -35.08
CA PRO A 100 1.80 -27.54 -35.36
C PRO A 100 3.09 -27.42 -36.18
N ASN A 101 4.01 -28.36 -35.99
CA ASN A 101 5.33 -28.35 -36.64
C ASN A 101 5.37 -29.04 -38.01
N GLU A 102 4.49 -30.03 -38.24
CA GLU A 102 4.55 -30.94 -39.39
C GLU A 102 3.26 -30.90 -40.24
N LEU A 103 2.73 -29.69 -40.47
CA LEU A 103 1.51 -29.56 -41.28
C LEU A 103 1.84 -29.60 -42.78
N ASN A 104 1.12 -30.42 -43.54
CA ASN A 104 1.17 -30.36 -45.00
C ASN A 104 0.46 -29.07 -45.48
N VAL A 105 1.25 -28.10 -45.91
CA VAL A 105 0.78 -26.74 -46.25
C VAL A 105 -0.03 -26.68 -47.55
N ASP A 106 0.09 -27.69 -48.42
CA ASP A 106 -0.59 -27.75 -49.71
C ASP A 106 -2.04 -28.26 -49.62
N LEU A 107 -2.48 -28.69 -48.43
CA LEU A 107 -3.85 -29.17 -48.23
C LEU A 107 -4.88 -28.05 -48.40
N ILE A 108 -5.94 -28.34 -49.14
CA ILE A 108 -6.98 -27.38 -49.51
C ILE A 108 -8.25 -27.57 -48.67
N PHE A 109 -8.81 -26.46 -48.18
CA PHE A 109 -10.06 -26.42 -47.42
C PHE A 109 -11.02 -25.35 -47.95
N ASN A 110 -12.31 -25.65 -47.88
CA ASN A 110 -13.37 -24.70 -48.22
C ASN A 110 -13.52 -23.63 -47.13
N THR A 111 -13.46 -22.37 -47.55
CA THR A 111 -13.70 -21.17 -46.72
C THR A 111 -14.85 -20.34 -47.26
N ILE A 112 -15.25 -19.29 -46.54
CA ILE A 112 -16.28 -18.35 -46.99
C ILE A 112 -15.90 -17.59 -48.27
N ASN A 113 -14.60 -17.49 -48.57
CA ASN A 113 -14.06 -16.80 -49.76
C ASN A 113 -13.41 -17.79 -50.75
N GLY A 114 -13.93 -19.01 -50.84
CA GLY A 114 -13.45 -20.05 -51.74
C GLY A 114 -12.46 -21.02 -51.11
N GLU A 115 -11.82 -21.84 -51.94
CA GLU A 115 -10.81 -22.80 -51.51
C GLU A 115 -9.51 -22.08 -51.10
N LYS A 116 -8.94 -22.51 -49.97
CA LYS A 116 -7.68 -22.00 -49.44
C LYS A 116 -6.73 -23.13 -49.06
N THR A 117 -5.46 -22.99 -49.37
CA THR A 117 -4.42 -23.88 -48.84
C THR A 117 -4.17 -23.59 -47.36
N ILE A 118 -3.56 -24.54 -46.67
CA ILE A 118 -3.08 -24.30 -45.31
C ILE A 118 -2.02 -23.20 -45.30
N GLU A 119 -1.18 -23.10 -46.33
CA GLU A 119 -0.19 -22.02 -46.45
C GLU A 119 -0.85 -20.65 -46.42
N GLU A 120 -1.89 -20.43 -47.23
CA GLU A 120 -2.65 -19.17 -47.25
C GLU A 120 -3.32 -18.88 -45.91
N LEU A 121 -3.80 -19.91 -45.21
CA LEU A 121 -4.40 -19.75 -43.89
C LEU A 121 -3.36 -19.41 -42.81
N ILE A 122 -2.15 -19.99 -42.90
CA ILE A 122 -1.02 -19.63 -42.02
C ILE A 122 -0.59 -18.19 -42.28
N ASP A 123 -0.54 -17.76 -43.54
CA ASP A 123 -0.21 -16.39 -43.91
C ASP A 123 -1.20 -15.39 -43.30
N PHE A 124 -2.51 -15.68 -43.40
CA PHE A 124 -3.55 -14.90 -42.72
C PHE A 124 -3.32 -14.79 -41.20
N ILE A 125 -2.96 -15.90 -40.54
CA ILE A 125 -2.69 -15.88 -39.10
C ILE A 125 -1.49 -14.99 -38.77
N ASN A 126 -0.42 -15.07 -39.56
CA ASN A 126 0.82 -14.31 -39.34
C ASN A 126 0.68 -12.82 -39.69
N ASN A 127 -0.27 -12.47 -40.58
CA ASN A 127 -0.48 -11.12 -41.07
C ASN A 127 -1.77 -10.51 -40.51
N GLU A 128 -2.89 -10.56 -41.24
CA GLU A 128 -4.11 -9.80 -40.90
C GLU A 128 -4.65 -10.11 -39.52
N TYR A 129 -4.65 -11.39 -39.12
CA TYR A 129 -5.06 -11.79 -37.78
C TYR A 129 -4.11 -11.25 -36.71
N THR A 130 -2.79 -11.39 -36.90
CA THR A 130 -1.79 -10.87 -35.96
C THR A 130 -1.91 -9.37 -35.80
N VAL A 131 -2.05 -8.63 -36.90
CA VAL A 131 -2.26 -7.17 -36.88
C VAL A 131 -3.54 -6.83 -36.14
N PHE A 132 -4.64 -7.53 -36.41
CA PHE A 132 -5.90 -7.32 -35.71
C PHE A 132 -5.78 -7.56 -34.20
N ILE A 133 -5.17 -8.68 -33.76
CA ILE A 133 -4.97 -8.96 -32.32
C ILE A 133 -4.05 -7.92 -31.68
N LYS A 134 -2.96 -7.53 -32.35
CA LYS A 134 -2.06 -6.48 -31.85
C LYS A 134 -2.78 -5.15 -31.74
N ASN A 135 -3.58 -4.77 -32.74
CA ASN A 135 -4.41 -3.58 -32.69
C ASN A 135 -5.45 -3.66 -31.57
N LEU A 136 -6.08 -4.81 -31.31
CA LEU A 136 -6.95 -4.97 -30.12
C LEU A 136 -6.20 -4.77 -28.80
N LYS A 137 -4.94 -5.21 -28.72
CA LYS A 137 -4.06 -4.95 -27.56
C LYS A 137 -3.64 -3.48 -27.49
N ASP A 138 -3.42 -2.83 -28.63
CA ASP A 138 -3.05 -1.42 -28.74
C ASP A 138 -4.26 -0.48 -28.53
N HIS A 139 -5.48 -0.91 -28.87
CA HIS A 139 -6.74 -0.23 -28.53
C HIS A 139 -7.04 -0.26 -27.01
N LYS A 140 -6.37 -1.14 -26.25
CA LYS A 140 -6.34 -1.04 -24.77
C LYS A 140 -5.34 0.01 -24.29
N LYS A 141 -4.40 0.45 -25.13
CA LYS A 141 -3.45 1.51 -24.81
C LYS A 141 -4.15 2.85 -24.96
N LEU A 142 -4.21 3.57 -23.86
CA LEU A 142 -4.90 4.85 -23.80
C LEU A 142 -4.06 5.93 -24.46
N THR A 143 -4.69 6.80 -25.22
CA THR A 143 -4.09 8.05 -25.68
C THR A 143 -4.15 9.10 -24.57
N LYS A 144 -3.35 10.17 -24.68
CA LYS A 144 -3.47 11.36 -23.81
C LYS A 144 -4.91 11.89 -23.74
N GLU A 145 -5.60 11.92 -24.88
CA GLU A 145 -6.98 12.41 -24.98
C GLU A 145 -7.94 11.53 -24.17
N ASP A 146 -7.70 10.22 -24.12
CA ASP A 146 -8.51 9.32 -23.29
C ASP A 146 -8.40 9.65 -21.80
N TYR A 147 -7.20 10.02 -21.31
CA TYR A 147 -7.02 10.44 -19.93
C TYR A 147 -7.73 11.77 -19.61
N LEU A 148 -7.68 12.74 -20.54
CA LEU A 148 -8.38 14.02 -20.40
C LEU A 148 -9.89 13.81 -20.40
N ASN A 149 -10.39 13.04 -21.36
CA ASN A 149 -11.81 12.73 -21.53
C ASN A 149 -12.44 12.05 -20.30
N ILE A 150 -11.68 11.20 -19.58
CA ILE A 150 -12.15 10.62 -18.31
C ILE A 150 -12.44 11.70 -17.26
N LEU A 151 -11.56 12.68 -17.12
CA LEU A 151 -11.72 13.75 -16.12
C LEU A 151 -12.76 14.78 -16.54
N GLU A 152 -12.86 15.09 -17.83
CA GLU A 152 -13.87 15.97 -18.40
C GLU A 152 -15.27 15.39 -18.26
N PHE A 153 -15.45 14.10 -18.57
CA PHE A 153 -16.72 13.41 -18.36
C PHE A 153 -17.18 13.52 -16.89
N LEU A 154 -16.28 13.31 -15.93
CA LEU A 154 -16.62 13.46 -14.51
C LEU A 154 -16.93 14.91 -14.15
N LYS A 155 -16.23 15.88 -14.72
CA LYS A 155 -16.50 17.31 -14.50
C LYS A 155 -17.90 17.70 -15.00
N GLU A 156 -18.32 17.16 -16.14
CA GLU A 156 -19.59 17.52 -16.79
C GLU A 156 -20.78 16.77 -16.19
N HIS A 157 -20.63 15.48 -15.92
CA HIS A 157 -21.75 14.58 -15.64
C HIS A 157 -21.81 14.07 -14.18
N SER A 158 -20.85 14.40 -13.32
CA SER A 158 -20.83 13.96 -11.91
C SER A 158 -22.14 14.28 -11.20
N GLY A 159 -22.84 13.24 -10.71
CA GLY A 159 -24.10 13.39 -9.98
C GLY A 159 -25.34 13.64 -10.84
N GLU A 160 -25.18 13.69 -12.17
CA GLU A 160 -26.30 13.79 -13.11
C GLU A 160 -27.24 12.58 -12.95
N GLU A 161 -28.54 12.83 -12.99
CA GLU A 161 -29.55 11.80 -12.86
C GLU A 161 -29.64 10.95 -14.14
N TYR A 162 -29.85 9.66 -13.98
CA TYR A 162 -30.00 8.71 -15.06
C TYR A 162 -31.22 7.83 -14.82
N THR A 163 -32.08 7.78 -15.84
CA THR A 163 -33.23 6.89 -15.88
C THR A 163 -32.94 5.74 -16.84
N LYS A 164 -33.27 4.50 -16.45
CA LYS A 164 -33.13 3.35 -17.34
C LYS A 164 -34.02 3.53 -18.57
N LEU A 165 -33.45 3.29 -19.76
CA LEU A 165 -34.13 3.45 -21.06
C LEU A 165 -35.52 2.79 -21.12
N GLU A 166 -35.70 1.63 -20.50
CA GLU A 166 -36.99 0.91 -20.42
C GLU A 166 -38.13 1.73 -19.78
N LYS A 167 -37.80 2.72 -18.95
CA LYS A 167 -38.76 3.54 -18.21
C LYS A 167 -39.07 4.88 -18.88
N ILE A 168 -38.41 5.19 -19.99
CA ILE A 168 -38.53 6.49 -20.67
C ILE A 168 -39.47 6.32 -21.87
N GLN A 169 -40.59 7.04 -21.82
CA GLN A 169 -41.58 7.10 -22.92
C GLN A 169 -41.27 8.23 -23.91
N ASP A 170 -40.71 9.34 -23.41
CA ASP A 170 -40.33 10.47 -24.23
C ASP A 170 -39.10 10.14 -25.11
N LYS A 171 -39.18 10.44 -26.41
CA LYS A 171 -38.15 10.04 -27.37
C LYS A 171 -36.85 10.83 -27.19
N ASP A 172 -36.95 12.14 -26.97
CA ASP A 172 -35.78 13.01 -26.88
C ASP A 172 -34.98 12.73 -25.58
N GLU A 173 -35.68 12.51 -24.47
CA GLU A 173 -35.05 12.10 -23.21
C GLU A 173 -34.47 10.68 -23.30
N ARG A 174 -35.08 9.80 -24.10
CA ARG A 174 -34.54 8.46 -24.36
C ARG A 174 -33.24 8.54 -25.16
N ASP A 175 -33.22 9.31 -26.24
CA ASP A 175 -32.03 9.50 -27.09
C ASP A 175 -30.89 10.16 -26.28
N ARG A 176 -31.21 11.15 -25.44
CA ARG A 176 -30.25 11.75 -24.49
C ARG A 176 -29.68 10.71 -23.53
N CYS A 177 -30.53 9.93 -22.85
CA CYS A 177 -30.08 8.90 -21.90
C CYS A 177 -29.27 7.79 -22.59
N GLU A 178 -29.59 7.45 -23.83
CA GLU A 178 -28.86 6.47 -24.62
C GLU A 178 -27.46 6.96 -24.99
N ASN A 179 -27.34 8.22 -25.41
CA ASN A 179 -26.06 8.88 -25.66
C ASN A 179 -25.21 8.99 -24.38
N LEU A 180 -25.81 9.44 -23.27
CA LEU A 180 -25.14 9.53 -21.97
C LEU A 180 -24.63 8.16 -21.51
N LYS A 181 -25.46 7.12 -21.60
CA LYS A 181 -25.08 5.74 -21.27
C LYS A 181 -23.91 5.27 -22.15
N SER A 182 -23.98 5.48 -23.45
CA SER A 182 -22.95 5.04 -24.40
C SER A 182 -21.61 5.72 -24.12
N ASN A 183 -21.63 7.05 -23.90
CA ASN A 183 -20.44 7.81 -23.52
C ASN A 183 -19.89 7.34 -22.17
N ALA A 184 -20.73 7.22 -21.14
CA ALA A 184 -20.34 6.76 -19.81
C ALA A 184 -19.71 5.35 -19.83
N GLN A 185 -20.25 4.44 -20.65
CA GLN A 185 -19.72 3.09 -20.85
C GLN A 185 -18.35 3.10 -21.54
N LEU A 186 -18.17 3.95 -22.53
CA LEU A 186 -16.88 4.14 -23.20
C LEU A 186 -15.83 4.68 -22.21
N VAL A 187 -16.17 5.76 -21.50
CA VAL A 187 -15.28 6.42 -20.53
C VAL A 187 -14.88 5.48 -19.40
N ILE A 188 -15.83 4.76 -18.78
CA ILE A 188 -15.49 3.85 -17.69
C ILE A 188 -14.66 2.65 -18.17
N THR A 189 -14.80 2.24 -19.44
CA THR A 189 -13.97 1.20 -20.04
C THR A 189 -12.53 1.69 -20.22
N LYS A 190 -12.35 2.92 -20.71
CA LYS A 190 -11.03 3.57 -20.79
C LYS A 190 -10.39 3.73 -19.41
N PHE A 191 -11.15 4.22 -18.42
CA PHE A 191 -10.66 4.33 -17.04
C PHE A 191 -10.24 2.97 -16.49
N LYS A 192 -11.05 1.93 -16.72
CA LYS A 192 -10.68 0.56 -16.40
C LYS A 192 -9.33 0.24 -17.02
N ASN A 193 -9.10 0.39 -18.32
CA ASN A 193 -7.83 0.00 -18.97
C ASN A 193 -6.55 0.48 -18.23
N ILE A 194 -6.58 1.63 -17.53
CA ILE A 194 -5.51 2.08 -16.62
C ILE A 194 -5.14 1.01 -15.58
N GLY A 195 -6.12 0.34 -14.98
CA GLY A 195 -5.92 -0.74 -14.02
C GLY A 195 -5.51 -2.08 -14.64
N ASP A 196 -5.87 -2.36 -15.90
CA ASP A 196 -5.56 -3.65 -16.55
C ASP A 196 -4.05 -3.85 -16.76
N GLN A 197 -3.29 -2.76 -16.86
CA GLN A 197 -1.84 -2.82 -17.01
C GLN A 197 -1.14 -3.48 -15.79
N PHE A 198 -1.78 -3.50 -14.62
CA PHE A 198 -1.22 -4.04 -13.37
C PHE A 198 -1.58 -5.51 -13.11
N ILE A 199 -2.33 -6.14 -14.01
CA ILE A 199 -2.72 -7.55 -13.91
C ILE A 199 -1.61 -8.49 -14.42
N LYS A 200 -0.72 -7.97 -15.26
CA LYS A 200 0.40 -8.73 -15.88
C LYS A 200 1.48 -9.10 -14.85
N ASP A 201 2.31 -10.07 -15.22
CA ASP A 201 3.20 -10.81 -14.30
C ASP A 201 4.17 -9.94 -13.49
N ASP A 202 4.60 -8.79 -14.02
CA ASP A 202 5.53 -7.88 -13.32
C ASP A 202 4.94 -7.29 -12.01
N PHE A 203 3.61 -7.14 -11.93
CA PHE A 203 2.94 -6.54 -10.76
C PHE A 203 2.03 -7.54 -10.02
N ASN A 204 1.43 -8.49 -10.75
CA ASN A 204 0.61 -9.58 -10.19
C ASN A 204 -0.54 -9.14 -9.25
N TYR A 205 -1.20 -8.02 -9.58
CA TYR A 205 -2.42 -7.60 -8.89
C TYR A 205 -3.67 -8.23 -9.52
N ASP A 206 -4.69 -8.41 -8.70
CA ASP A 206 -6.08 -8.48 -9.11
C ASP A 206 -6.69 -7.07 -9.06
N ARG A 207 -7.67 -6.82 -9.92
CA ARG A 207 -8.25 -5.49 -10.14
C ARG A 207 -9.77 -5.51 -10.01
N SER A 208 -10.31 -4.73 -9.08
CA SER A 208 -11.74 -4.40 -9.05
C SER A 208 -11.94 -2.92 -9.37
N ALA A 209 -13.10 -2.54 -9.90
CA ALA A 209 -13.35 -1.17 -10.33
C ALA A 209 -14.82 -0.78 -10.18
N SER A 210 -15.07 0.53 -10.12
CA SER A 210 -16.41 1.10 -10.15
C SER A 210 -17.14 0.86 -11.48
N THR A 211 -18.47 0.90 -11.40
CA THR A 211 -19.36 1.15 -12.54
C THR A 211 -19.49 2.66 -12.79
N TRP A 212 -20.08 3.07 -13.91
CA TRP A 212 -20.32 4.48 -14.21
C TRP A 212 -21.46 5.10 -13.37
N LEU A 213 -22.44 4.27 -12.95
CA LEU A 213 -23.50 4.65 -11.99
C LEU A 213 -23.08 4.42 -10.54
N ASP A 214 -23.62 5.25 -9.64
CA ASP A 214 -23.47 5.15 -8.19
C ASP A 214 -24.21 3.94 -7.59
N GLY A 215 -24.15 3.79 -6.26
CA GLY A 215 -24.79 2.67 -5.56
C GLY A 215 -26.33 2.64 -5.68
N SER A 216 -26.97 3.77 -6.03
CA SER A 216 -28.42 3.84 -6.23
C SER A 216 -28.84 3.39 -7.63
N ASN A 217 -27.90 3.30 -8.57
CA ASN A 217 -28.15 3.09 -10.01
C ASN A 217 -29.03 4.18 -10.66
N LYS A 218 -29.09 5.37 -10.06
CA LYS A 218 -29.90 6.52 -10.55
C LYS A 218 -29.06 7.75 -10.85
N LYS A 219 -27.77 7.77 -10.51
CA LYS A 219 -26.90 8.92 -10.74
C LYS A 219 -25.55 8.47 -11.27
N ILE A 220 -24.95 9.29 -12.12
CA ILE A 220 -23.54 9.16 -12.51
C ILE A 220 -22.67 9.33 -11.25
N ARG A 221 -21.62 8.51 -11.11
CA ARG A 221 -20.70 8.63 -9.97
C ARG A 221 -19.97 9.97 -9.98
N ASN A 222 -19.71 10.47 -8.77
CA ASN A 222 -18.87 11.66 -8.59
C ASN A 222 -17.36 11.40 -8.80
N TYR A 223 -16.96 10.13 -8.77
CA TYR A 223 -15.59 9.70 -8.97
C TYR A 223 -15.59 8.25 -9.46
N PHE A 224 -14.57 7.89 -10.24
CA PHE A 224 -14.30 6.50 -10.58
C PHE A 224 -13.15 5.98 -9.74
N TRP A 225 -13.19 4.69 -9.40
CA TRP A 225 -12.16 4.06 -8.60
C TRP A 225 -11.79 2.68 -9.14
N ILE A 226 -10.52 2.35 -9.01
CA ILE A 226 -9.93 1.03 -9.24
C ILE A 226 -9.20 0.65 -7.97
N GLU A 227 -9.37 -0.59 -7.51
CA GLU A 227 -8.60 -1.17 -6.43
C GLU A 227 -7.68 -2.27 -6.97
N LEU A 228 -6.41 -2.14 -6.66
CA LEU A 228 -5.37 -3.13 -6.93
C LEU A 228 -5.05 -3.87 -5.63
N LYS A 229 -5.18 -5.19 -5.66
CA LYS A 229 -4.86 -6.08 -4.52
C LYS A 229 -4.11 -7.29 -5.01
N LYS A 230 -3.06 -7.72 -4.29
CA LYS A 230 -2.39 -8.98 -4.62
C LYS A 230 -3.41 -10.12 -4.63
N LYS A 231 -3.29 -11.06 -5.59
CA LYS A 231 -4.27 -12.15 -5.79
C LYS A 231 -4.56 -12.96 -4.51
N ASN A 232 -3.56 -13.18 -3.67
CA ASN A 232 -3.71 -13.89 -2.39
C ASN A 232 -4.21 -13.00 -1.23
N LYS A 233 -4.41 -11.70 -1.44
CA LYS A 233 -4.83 -10.71 -0.43
C LYS A 233 -6.16 -10.03 -0.76
N VAL A 234 -6.88 -10.48 -1.79
CA VAL A 234 -8.15 -9.88 -2.26
C VAL A 234 -9.24 -9.75 -1.19
N LYS A 235 -9.19 -10.60 -0.14
CA LYS A 235 -10.13 -10.58 0.99
C LYS A 235 -9.89 -9.42 1.96
N LEU A 236 -8.73 -8.77 1.93
CA LEU A 236 -8.40 -7.66 2.83
C LEU A 236 -9.01 -6.35 2.33
N ASN A 237 -9.27 -5.44 3.25
CA ASN A 237 -9.85 -4.13 2.93
C ASN A 237 -8.83 -3.08 2.47
N THR A 238 -7.53 -3.38 2.53
CA THR A 238 -6.45 -2.53 2.01
C THR A 238 -6.24 -2.74 0.51
N SER A 239 -6.00 -1.66 -0.23
CA SER A 239 -5.65 -1.67 -1.66
C SER A 239 -4.70 -0.52 -2.01
N ILE A 240 -4.00 -0.64 -3.14
CA ILE A 240 -3.55 0.54 -3.88
C ILE A 240 -4.71 0.95 -4.77
N SER A 241 -5.22 2.16 -4.58
CA SER A 241 -6.38 2.67 -5.29
C SER A 241 -5.98 3.71 -6.33
N ILE A 242 -6.54 3.60 -7.54
CA ILE A 242 -6.48 4.63 -8.57
C ILE A 242 -7.86 5.28 -8.63
N VAL A 243 -7.93 6.59 -8.42
CA VAL A 243 -9.18 7.35 -8.36
C VAL A 243 -9.13 8.48 -9.38
N ALA A 244 -10.18 8.60 -10.20
CA ALA A 244 -10.44 9.77 -11.03
C ALA A 244 -11.52 10.61 -10.36
N GLU A 245 -11.26 11.88 -10.09
CA GLU A 245 -12.16 12.77 -9.34
C GLU A 245 -12.16 14.19 -9.92
N ALA A 246 -13.30 14.89 -9.79
CA ALA A 246 -13.52 16.22 -10.35
C ALA A 246 -14.13 17.24 -9.36
N GLN A 247 -14.42 16.85 -8.11
CA GLN A 247 -15.14 17.71 -7.16
C GLN A 247 -14.30 18.89 -6.62
N ASN A 248 -13.03 18.67 -6.28
CA ASN A 248 -12.13 19.71 -5.77
C ASN A 248 -11.12 20.16 -6.83
N GLU A 249 -10.57 19.20 -7.56
CA GLU A 249 -9.52 19.37 -8.54
C GLU A 249 -9.68 18.24 -9.55
N LEU A 250 -9.60 18.55 -10.85
CA LEU A 250 -9.63 17.52 -11.89
C LEU A 250 -8.28 16.78 -11.87
N ARG A 251 -8.30 15.53 -11.40
CA ARG A 251 -7.08 14.74 -11.25
C ARG A 251 -7.31 13.24 -11.20
N PHE A 252 -6.23 12.52 -11.43
CA PHE A 252 -6.07 11.15 -10.95
C PHE A 252 -5.27 11.15 -9.65
N ARG A 253 -5.64 10.26 -8.73
CA ARG A 253 -4.90 10.00 -7.49
C ARG A 253 -4.60 8.51 -7.39
N VAL A 254 -3.33 8.18 -7.14
CA VAL A 254 -2.90 6.82 -6.84
C VAL A 254 -2.46 6.79 -5.38
N ALA A 255 -3.14 6.04 -4.53
CA ALA A 255 -2.90 6.09 -3.09
C ALA A 255 -3.08 4.73 -2.40
N LEU A 256 -2.39 4.53 -1.27
CA LEU A 256 -2.64 3.41 -0.37
C LEU A 256 -3.90 3.71 0.44
N GLU A 257 -4.90 2.84 0.33
CA GLU A 257 -6.25 3.09 0.86
C GLU A 257 -6.83 1.87 1.60
N ILE A 258 -7.78 2.13 2.49
CA ILE A 258 -8.57 1.14 3.22
C ILE A 258 -10.06 1.44 3.05
N LYS A 259 -10.89 0.39 2.91
CA LYS A 259 -12.36 0.53 2.81
C LYS A 259 -12.98 0.86 4.16
N ASP A 260 -13.25 2.14 4.41
CA ASP A 260 -13.74 2.59 5.72
C ASP A 260 -15.00 1.84 6.20
N HIS A 261 -16.03 1.76 5.36
CA HIS A 261 -17.33 1.15 5.70
C HIS A 261 -17.30 -0.38 5.88
N LYS A 262 -16.17 -1.05 5.57
CA LYS A 262 -16.00 -2.49 5.76
C LYS A 262 -14.95 -2.84 6.79
N SER A 263 -14.25 -1.85 7.34
CA SER A 263 -13.06 -2.07 8.15
C SER A 263 -13.36 -1.93 9.64
N ASN A 264 -12.98 -2.94 10.41
CA ASN A 264 -12.96 -2.86 11.86
C ASN A 264 -11.62 -2.29 12.38
N GLU A 265 -11.53 -2.10 13.70
CA GLU A 265 -10.35 -1.54 14.35
C GLU A 265 -9.05 -2.32 14.04
N LYS A 266 -9.13 -3.67 14.05
CA LYS A 266 -8.00 -4.56 13.73
C LYS A 266 -7.50 -4.34 12.30
N GLU A 267 -8.41 -4.15 11.35
CA GLU A 267 -8.04 -3.89 9.96
C GLU A 267 -7.38 -2.54 9.79
N TYR A 268 -7.83 -1.51 10.52
CA TYR A 268 -7.11 -0.24 10.54
C TYR A 268 -5.73 -0.35 11.21
N LEU A 269 -5.60 -1.10 12.32
CA LEU A 269 -4.28 -1.33 12.95
C LEU A 269 -3.32 -1.99 11.96
N ARG A 270 -3.80 -3.02 11.26
CA ARG A 270 -3.03 -3.71 10.22
C ARG A 270 -2.66 -2.76 9.09
N HIS A 271 -3.62 -2.00 8.58
CA HIS A 271 -3.41 -1.06 7.49
C HIS A 271 -2.35 -0.03 7.84
N PHE A 272 -2.44 0.62 9.01
CA PHE A 272 -1.53 1.70 9.38
C PHE A 272 -0.12 1.26 9.81
N ARG A 273 0.21 -0.04 9.76
CA ARG A 273 1.58 -0.55 10.04
C ARG A 273 2.64 0.15 9.21
N TYR A 274 2.33 0.52 7.97
CA TYR A 274 3.27 1.19 7.08
C TYR A 274 3.76 2.55 7.63
N LEU A 275 2.97 3.22 8.48
CA LEU A 275 3.37 4.50 9.09
C LEU A 275 4.56 4.35 10.04
N ASN A 276 4.87 3.14 10.51
CA ASN A 276 6.04 2.88 11.36
C ASN A 276 7.35 2.86 10.59
N VAL A 277 7.30 2.65 9.27
CA VAL A 277 8.48 2.61 8.40
C VAL A 277 8.53 3.76 7.40
N LEU A 278 7.49 4.60 7.38
CA LEU A 278 7.39 5.73 6.47
C LEU A 278 8.31 6.84 6.96
N ASP A 279 9.30 7.18 6.15
CA ASP A 279 10.12 8.36 6.33
C ASP A 279 9.40 9.58 5.76
N ILE A 280 8.73 10.34 6.62
CA ILE A 280 7.90 11.48 6.22
C ILE A 280 8.76 12.60 5.60
N ASP A 281 9.98 12.78 6.10
CA ASP A 281 10.84 13.89 5.72
C ASP A 281 11.39 13.69 4.31
N ASN A 282 11.80 12.45 4.01
CA ASN A 282 12.40 12.07 2.73
C ASN A 282 11.42 11.44 1.72
N SER A 283 10.13 11.35 2.06
CA SER A 283 9.12 10.81 1.14
C SER A 283 8.62 11.87 0.14
N ASP A 284 8.55 11.46 -1.13
CA ASP A 284 7.89 12.21 -2.22
C ASP A 284 6.36 12.07 -2.25
N PHE A 285 5.74 11.48 -1.21
CA PHE A 285 4.29 11.30 -1.20
C PHE A 285 3.55 12.57 -0.83
N GLU A 286 2.39 12.72 -1.44
CA GLU A 286 1.32 13.57 -0.95
C GLU A 286 0.53 12.84 0.13
N TYR A 287 0.01 13.60 1.09
CA TYR A 287 -0.77 13.09 2.20
C TYR A 287 -2.20 13.58 2.08
N PHE A 288 -3.18 12.68 2.24
CA PHE A 288 -4.60 13.02 2.11
C PHE A 288 -5.38 12.61 3.34
N ALA A 289 -6.31 13.45 3.78
CA ALA A 289 -7.21 13.14 4.89
C ALA A 289 -8.54 13.91 4.80
N PHE A 290 -9.51 13.50 5.63
CA PHE A 290 -10.72 14.27 5.89
C PHE A 290 -10.42 15.31 6.97
N ILE A 291 -10.26 16.57 6.58
CA ILE A 291 -9.86 17.66 7.49
C ILE A 291 -11.00 17.99 8.46
N ASP A 292 -12.22 18.15 7.95
CA ASP A 292 -13.41 18.48 8.74
C ASP A 292 -14.27 17.24 9.01
N ASN A 293 -14.90 17.17 10.18
CA ASN A 293 -15.74 16.04 10.58
C ASN A 293 -16.98 15.86 9.67
N ASP A 294 -17.41 16.92 8.97
CA ASP A 294 -18.51 16.90 8.00
C ASP A 294 -18.02 16.79 6.54
N SER A 295 -16.70 16.86 6.30
CA SER A 295 -16.15 16.79 4.94
C SER A 295 -16.27 15.38 4.39
N LYS A 296 -17.12 15.22 3.37
CA LYS A 296 -17.17 14.01 2.53
C LYS A 296 -16.02 13.90 1.54
N THR A 297 -15.10 14.88 1.53
CA THR A 297 -14.09 15.01 0.49
C THR A 297 -12.67 14.95 1.07
N LEU A 298 -11.82 14.12 0.46
CA LEU A 298 -10.41 13.99 0.79
C LEU A 298 -9.63 15.23 0.32
N GLN A 299 -8.86 15.83 1.23
CA GLN A 299 -8.04 17.00 0.95
C GLN A 299 -6.56 16.69 1.15
N ARG A 300 -5.69 17.38 0.40
CA ARG A 300 -4.23 17.29 0.55
C ARG A 300 -3.82 18.02 1.83
N LEU A 301 -3.10 17.34 2.71
CA LEU A 301 -2.55 17.93 3.94
C LEU A 301 -1.28 18.72 3.62
N ASN A 302 -1.11 19.86 4.29
CA ASN A 302 0.17 20.56 4.31
C ASN A 302 1.21 19.70 5.07
N LYS A 303 2.42 19.57 4.53
CA LYS A 303 3.52 18.75 5.06
C LYS A 303 3.82 19.05 6.53
N GLU A 304 3.68 20.31 6.96
CA GLU A 304 3.89 20.74 8.35
C GLU A 304 2.93 20.05 9.35
N TYR A 305 1.70 19.72 8.94
CA TYR A 305 0.70 19.09 9.80
C TYR A 305 0.71 17.57 9.74
N VAL A 306 1.47 16.96 8.81
CA VAL A 306 1.45 15.50 8.58
C VAL A 306 1.90 14.73 9.82
N SER A 307 2.96 15.18 10.49
CA SER A 307 3.48 14.51 11.70
C SER A 307 2.44 14.53 12.85
N ASP A 308 1.74 15.64 13.03
CA ASP A 308 0.65 15.75 14.01
C ASP A 308 -0.54 14.86 13.62
N TRP A 309 -0.92 14.86 12.35
CA TRP A 309 -2.01 14.04 11.84
C TRP A 309 -1.74 12.54 12.03
N ILE A 310 -0.50 12.09 11.77
CA ILE A 310 -0.09 10.70 11.98
C ILE A 310 -0.17 10.33 13.47
N LYS A 311 0.19 11.24 14.39
CA LYS A 311 -0.01 11.01 15.82
C LYS A 311 -1.49 10.83 16.16
N LYS A 312 -2.36 11.67 15.60
CA LYS A 312 -3.83 11.58 15.77
C LYS A 312 -4.42 10.30 15.20
N VAL A 313 -3.89 9.81 14.07
CA VAL A 313 -4.28 8.52 13.50
C VAL A 313 -3.83 7.36 14.39
N ARG A 314 -2.61 7.43 14.93
CA ARG A 314 -2.08 6.43 15.87
C ARG A 314 -2.84 6.41 17.20
N SER A 315 -3.25 7.57 17.71
CA SER A 315 -4.03 7.70 18.95
C SER A 315 -5.54 7.50 18.74
N ARG A 316 -5.98 7.21 17.51
CA ARG A 316 -7.39 7.02 17.14
C ARG A 316 -8.29 8.26 17.26
N GLU A 317 -7.70 9.45 17.37
CA GLU A 317 -8.44 10.71 17.28
C GLU A 317 -8.91 10.97 15.83
N LYS A 318 -8.15 10.49 14.84
CA LYS A 318 -8.51 10.54 13.41
C LYS A 318 -8.46 9.14 12.82
N ASN A 319 -9.37 8.86 11.88
CA ASN A 319 -9.51 7.51 11.32
C ASN A 319 -8.83 7.32 9.96
N LYS A 320 -8.36 8.40 9.31
CA LYS A 320 -7.89 8.32 7.92
C LYS A 320 -6.70 9.22 7.64
N ILE A 321 -5.68 8.62 7.02
CA ILE A 321 -4.60 9.29 6.30
C ILE A 321 -4.20 8.36 5.15
N LEU A 322 -3.97 8.94 3.97
CA LEU A 322 -3.46 8.21 2.80
C LEU A 322 -2.14 8.81 2.39
N ILE A 323 -1.25 7.96 1.88
CA ILE A 323 -0.06 8.34 1.13
C ILE A 323 -0.29 8.04 -0.35
N GLY A 324 0.17 8.92 -1.24
CA GLY A 324 -0.01 8.72 -2.67
C GLY A 324 0.60 9.81 -3.54
N ASN A 325 0.24 9.78 -4.81
CA ASN A 325 0.66 10.75 -5.81
C ASN A 325 -0.56 11.18 -6.65
N THR A 326 -0.52 12.43 -7.11
CA THR A 326 -1.56 13.02 -7.95
C THR A 326 -1.04 13.33 -9.34
N LEU A 327 -1.89 13.11 -10.36
CA LEU A 327 -1.69 13.60 -11.72
C LEU A 327 -2.84 14.52 -12.07
N THR A 328 -2.57 15.82 -12.14
CA THR A 328 -3.58 16.84 -12.39
C THR A 328 -3.91 16.95 -13.88
N TYR A 329 -5.12 17.40 -14.20
CA TYR A 329 -5.54 17.68 -15.58
C TYR A 329 -4.60 18.65 -16.30
N ALA A 330 -4.08 19.67 -15.60
CA ALA A 330 -3.10 20.60 -16.16
C ALA A 330 -1.78 19.90 -16.51
N SER A 331 -1.28 19.01 -15.65
CA SER A 331 -0.06 18.22 -15.93
C SER A 331 -0.26 17.29 -17.14
N ILE A 332 -1.42 16.64 -17.26
CA ILE A 332 -1.73 15.76 -18.39
C ILE A 332 -1.64 16.52 -19.72
N LYS A 333 -2.09 17.79 -19.76
CA LYS A 333 -2.01 18.64 -20.95
C LYS A 333 -0.59 18.93 -21.42
N GLU A 334 0.40 18.86 -20.54
CA GLU A 334 1.81 19.10 -20.88
C GLU A 334 2.61 17.80 -21.07
N MET A 335 2.09 16.66 -20.61
CA MET A 335 2.76 15.37 -20.70
C MET A 335 2.45 14.62 -22.00
N THR A 336 3.35 13.71 -22.38
CA THR A 336 3.13 12.68 -23.40
C THR A 336 2.35 11.48 -22.82
N THR A 337 1.73 10.68 -23.68
CA THR A 337 1.04 9.44 -23.28
C THR A 337 1.95 8.50 -22.46
N ASN A 338 3.21 8.35 -22.85
CA ASN A 338 4.15 7.47 -22.16
C ASN A 338 4.51 7.99 -20.75
N GLU A 339 4.63 9.30 -20.58
CA GLU A 339 4.88 9.90 -19.26
C GLU A 339 3.67 9.72 -18.33
N ILE A 340 2.45 9.83 -18.87
CA ILE A 340 1.21 9.56 -18.13
C ILE A 340 1.15 8.09 -17.69
N GLU A 341 1.44 7.14 -18.59
CA GLU A 341 1.52 5.72 -18.24
C GLU A 341 2.58 5.45 -17.15
N ASN A 342 3.75 6.06 -17.29
CA ASN A 342 4.83 5.93 -16.31
C ASN A 342 4.46 6.50 -14.95
N PHE A 343 3.69 7.59 -14.88
CA PHE A 343 3.17 8.12 -13.63
C PHE A 343 2.41 7.05 -12.85
N PHE A 344 1.47 6.33 -13.49
CA PHE A 344 0.71 5.28 -12.81
C PHE A 344 1.62 4.13 -12.36
N LYS A 345 2.53 3.68 -13.23
CA LYS A 345 3.46 2.58 -12.92
C LYS A 345 4.37 2.90 -11.75
N GLU A 346 5.03 4.06 -11.77
CA GLU A 346 5.93 4.48 -10.70
C GLU A 346 5.18 4.76 -9.39
N SER A 347 3.97 5.34 -9.45
CA SER A 347 3.15 5.55 -8.25
C SER A 347 2.77 4.22 -7.58
N VAL A 348 2.31 3.22 -8.36
CA VAL A 348 1.98 1.88 -7.84
C VAL A 348 3.24 1.20 -7.28
N LYS A 349 4.37 1.28 -7.98
CA LYS A 349 5.64 0.70 -7.55
C LYS A 349 6.17 1.33 -6.25
N LYS A 350 6.10 2.66 -6.11
CA LYS A 350 6.46 3.36 -4.86
C LYS A 350 5.59 2.91 -3.68
N LEU A 351 4.29 2.72 -3.92
CA LEU A 351 3.33 2.30 -2.88
C LEU A 351 3.42 0.81 -2.53
N GLN A 352 3.94 -0.04 -3.42
CA GLN A 352 3.98 -1.49 -3.25
C GLN A 352 4.64 -1.93 -1.93
N LYS A 353 5.77 -1.31 -1.54
CA LYS A 353 6.45 -1.59 -0.26
C LYS A 353 5.50 -1.39 0.93
N TYR A 354 4.77 -0.28 0.94
CA TYR A 354 3.89 0.09 2.05
C TYR A 354 2.59 -0.73 2.04
N TYR A 355 2.07 -1.02 0.84
CA TYR A 355 0.97 -1.96 0.65
C TYR A 355 1.32 -3.33 1.24
N ASP A 356 2.50 -3.87 0.93
CA ASP A 356 2.95 -5.17 1.43
C ASP A 356 2.99 -5.24 2.96
N ILE A 357 3.46 -4.18 3.61
CA ILE A 357 3.45 -4.05 5.06
C ILE A 357 2.01 -3.99 5.61
N ALA A 358 1.15 -3.23 4.95
CA ALA A 358 -0.26 -3.07 5.32
C ALA A 358 -1.09 -4.35 5.08
N VAL A 359 -0.59 -5.33 4.33
CA VAL A 359 -1.25 -6.61 4.06
C VAL A 359 -0.46 -7.84 4.54
N TRP A 360 0.62 -7.66 5.29
CA TRP A 360 1.32 -8.78 5.92
C TRP A 360 0.44 -9.53 6.90
N ASP A 361 0.62 -10.85 6.96
CA ASP A 361 -0.11 -11.71 7.89
C ASP A 361 0.42 -11.53 9.31
N ASP A 362 -0.49 -11.57 10.28
CA ASP A 362 -0.18 -11.31 11.69
C ASP A 362 0.91 -12.28 12.21
N GLU A 363 0.86 -13.54 11.79
CA GLU A 363 1.82 -14.60 12.14
C GLU A 363 3.27 -14.31 11.67
N TYR A 364 3.45 -13.53 10.61
CA TYR A 364 4.78 -13.12 10.12
C TYR A 364 5.36 -11.98 10.95
N MET A 365 4.51 -11.09 11.49
CA MET A 365 4.92 -10.05 12.43
C MET A 365 5.21 -10.61 13.81
N ASP A 366 4.41 -11.57 14.28
CA ASP A 366 4.71 -12.33 15.50
C ASP A 366 6.05 -13.07 15.35
N ASN A 367 6.36 -13.63 14.18
CA ASN A 367 7.67 -14.25 13.93
C ASN A 367 8.82 -13.25 13.76
N LEU A 368 8.59 -12.04 13.26
CA LEU A 368 9.60 -10.98 13.28
C LEU A 368 9.84 -10.53 14.74
N GLU A 369 8.80 -10.16 15.49
CA GLU A 369 8.88 -9.81 16.91
C GLU A 369 9.45 -10.96 17.78
N ASN A 370 9.11 -12.22 17.47
CA ASN A 370 9.66 -13.42 18.13
C ASN A 370 11.11 -13.71 17.71
N SER A 371 11.48 -13.46 16.45
CA SER A 371 12.88 -13.49 15.99
C SER A 371 13.72 -12.40 16.66
N TYR A 372 13.12 -11.29 17.07
CA TYR A 372 13.79 -10.21 17.82
C TYR A 372 13.82 -10.45 19.33
N THR A 373 12.93 -11.30 19.87
CA THR A 373 12.92 -11.68 21.30
C THR A 373 13.65 -13.01 21.60
N SER A 374 14.06 -13.79 20.59
CA SER A 374 14.88 -15.01 20.79
C SER A 374 16.38 -14.75 20.93
N ILE A 375 16.82 -13.49 20.83
CA ILE A 375 18.20 -13.11 21.08
C ILE A 375 18.37 -13.01 22.60
N SER A 376 19.27 -13.81 23.17
CA SER A 376 19.62 -13.70 24.60
C SER A 376 19.89 -12.24 24.95
N LYS A 377 19.16 -11.70 25.93
CA LYS A 377 19.29 -10.30 26.39
C LYS A 377 20.70 -9.96 26.86
N ASN A 378 21.46 -10.97 27.27
CA ASN A 378 22.86 -10.86 27.63
C ASN A 378 23.70 -11.59 26.58
N GLN A 379 24.58 -10.86 25.90
CA GLN A 379 25.46 -11.40 24.86
C GLN A 379 26.91 -11.06 25.18
N ILE A 380 27.80 -12.04 24.98
CA ILE A 380 29.25 -11.85 25.08
C ILE A 380 29.84 -12.12 23.70
N LEU A 381 30.39 -11.10 23.06
CA LEU A 381 31.17 -11.25 21.83
C LEU A 381 32.59 -11.71 22.20
N CYS A 382 32.86 -13.01 22.09
CA CYS A 382 34.17 -13.59 22.39
C CYS A 382 35.03 -13.78 21.13
N GLY A 383 36.36 -13.84 21.31
CA GLY A 383 37.30 -14.12 20.22
C GLY A 383 38.69 -13.53 20.45
N PRO A 384 39.71 -13.93 19.66
CA PRO A 384 41.08 -13.45 19.78
C PRO A 384 41.22 -11.92 19.73
N PRO A 385 42.25 -11.31 20.31
CA PRO A 385 42.56 -9.89 20.12
C PRO A 385 42.63 -9.54 18.62
N GLY A 386 42.11 -8.37 18.23
CA GLY A 386 42.11 -7.92 16.82
C GLY A 386 40.93 -8.37 15.95
N THR A 387 40.02 -9.23 16.42
CA THR A 387 38.87 -9.73 15.62
C THR A 387 37.67 -8.77 15.53
N GLY A 388 37.87 -7.48 15.78
CA GLY A 388 36.80 -6.48 15.62
C GLY A 388 35.65 -6.58 16.62
N LYS A 389 35.83 -7.20 17.80
CA LYS A 389 34.78 -7.28 18.84
C LYS A 389 34.20 -5.91 19.18
N THR A 390 35.05 -4.98 19.60
CA THR A 390 34.65 -3.59 19.90
C THR A 390 34.14 -2.85 18.66
N TYR A 391 34.72 -3.15 17.49
CA TYR A 391 34.32 -2.56 16.22
C TYR A 391 32.86 -2.88 15.85
N ASN A 392 32.40 -4.09 16.17
CA ASN A 392 31.06 -4.61 15.86
C ASN A 392 30.00 -4.31 16.92
N VAL A 393 30.38 -3.89 18.13
CA VAL A 393 29.42 -3.51 19.19
C VAL A 393 28.47 -2.41 18.73
N ILE A 394 28.95 -1.47 17.91
CA ILE A 394 28.12 -0.39 17.34
C ILE A 394 26.94 -0.98 16.56
N TYR A 395 27.20 -1.88 15.61
CA TYR A 395 26.15 -2.46 14.79
C TYR A 395 25.20 -3.34 15.60
N ARG A 396 25.72 -4.09 16.59
CA ARG A 396 24.88 -4.89 17.49
C ARG A 396 23.96 -4.03 18.36
N ALA A 397 24.44 -2.90 18.86
CA ALA A 397 23.60 -1.97 19.62
C ALA A 397 22.49 -1.38 18.75
N LEU A 398 22.79 -0.99 17.51
CA LEU A 398 21.79 -0.50 16.56
C LEU A 398 20.78 -1.59 16.19
N GLU A 399 21.24 -2.83 15.99
CA GLU A 399 20.40 -4.00 15.72
C GLU A 399 19.40 -4.26 16.86
N ILE A 400 19.85 -4.18 18.12
CA ILE A 400 18.99 -4.37 19.31
C ILE A 400 18.01 -3.22 19.48
N ILE A 401 18.44 -1.98 19.23
CA ILE A 401 17.60 -0.79 19.43
C ILE A 401 16.49 -0.75 18.38
N ASP A 402 16.84 -0.88 17.10
CA ASP A 402 15.91 -0.89 15.99
C ASP A 402 16.60 -1.39 14.70
N ASN A 403 16.64 -2.71 14.51
CA ASN A 403 17.23 -3.34 13.33
C ASN A 403 16.62 -2.83 12.02
N ILE A 404 15.32 -2.52 11.99
CA ILE A 404 14.63 -2.11 10.77
C ILE A 404 15.04 -0.67 10.40
N LYS A 405 15.03 0.24 11.37
CA LYS A 405 15.45 1.64 11.17
C LYS A 405 16.91 1.75 10.75
N TYR A 406 17.79 0.95 11.35
CA TYR A 406 19.23 1.04 11.13
C TYR A 406 19.78 -0.01 10.15
N ASN A 407 18.91 -0.78 9.46
CA ASN A 407 19.28 -1.89 8.59
C ASN A 407 20.34 -1.49 7.54
N ASP A 408 20.19 -0.31 6.93
CA ASP A 408 21.14 0.21 5.94
C ASP A 408 22.53 0.47 6.55
N LEU A 409 22.58 1.06 7.76
CA LEU A 409 23.83 1.29 8.49
C LEU A 409 24.49 -0.01 8.97
N ILE A 410 23.68 -1.00 9.34
CA ILE A 410 24.15 -2.31 9.83
C ILE A 410 24.73 -3.15 8.69
N LYS A 411 24.09 -3.14 7.51
CA LYS A 411 24.47 -3.99 6.37
C LYS A 411 25.46 -3.36 5.41
N ASN A 412 25.68 -2.05 5.47
CA ASN A 412 26.56 -1.33 4.55
C ASN A 412 27.89 -0.92 5.23
N PRO A 413 29.01 -1.61 4.94
CA PRO A 413 30.31 -1.30 5.53
C PRO A 413 30.83 0.11 5.23
N LEU A 414 30.36 0.73 4.14
CA LEU A 414 30.79 2.06 3.71
C LEU A 414 30.19 3.19 4.56
N LYS A 415 29.15 2.91 5.34
CA LYS A 415 28.44 3.90 6.17
C LYS A 415 28.85 3.90 7.64
N ARG A 416 30.07 3.44 7.92
CA ARG A 416 30.56 3.32 9.30
C ARG A 416 30.55 4.65 10.06
N ASP A 417 30.99 5.73 9.43
CA ASP A 417 31.08 7.03 10.10
C ASP A 417 29.69 7.56 10.49
N GLU A 418 28.68 7.26 9.68
CA GLU A 418 27.27 7.55 10.01
C GLU A 418 26.79 6.67 11.17
N ALA A 419 27.10 5.38 11.17
CA ALA A 419 26.76 4.47 12.27
C ALA A 419 27.39 4.89 13.60
N ILE A 420 28.65 5.39 13.58
CA ILE A 420 29.34 5.93 14.76
C ILE A 420 28.63 7.19 15.26
N LYS A 421 28.24 8.11 14.37
CA LYS A 421 27.51 9.32 14.75
C LYS A 421 26.18 8.98 15.44
N VAL A 422 25.41 8.05 14.87
CA VAL A 422 24.15 7.59 15.45
C VAL A 422 24.38 6.92 16.80
N PHE A 423 25.40 6.07 16.92
CA PHE A 423 25.74 5.43 18.19
C PHE A 423 26.11 6.43 19.29
N ASN A 424 26.92 7.44 18.95
CA ASN A 424 27.28 8.51 19.89
C ASN A 424 26.06 9.36 20.29
N GLN A 425 25.17 9.67 19.35
CA GLN A 425 23.92 10.34 19.68
C GLN A 425 23.08 9.51 20.68
N LEU A 426 23.01 8.19 20.49
CA LEU A 426 22.28 7.29 21.37
C LEU A 426 22.94 7.13 22.76
N LEU A 427 24.26 7.32 22.85
CA LEU A 427 24.98 7.47 24.13
C LEU A 427 24.58 8.77 24.83
N ASP A 428 24.59 9.88 24.12
CA ASP A 428 24.23 11.20 24.65
C ASP A 428 22.75 11.27 25.08
N ASP A 429 21.89 10.58 24.34
CA ASP A 429 20.46 10.41 24.63
C ASP A 429 20.20 9.42 25.79
N GLY A 430 21.27 8.81 26.31
CA GLY A 430 21.24 7.83 27.41
C GLY A 430 20.45 6.56 27.07
N GLN A 431 20.26 6.25 25.78
CA GLN A 431 19.69 4.97 25.33
C GLN A 431 20.73 3.86 25.32
N ILE A 432 22.01 4.22 25.14
CA ILE A 432 23.16 3.33 25.28
C ILE A 432 23.98 3.80 26.49
N SER A 433 24.62 2.87 27.19
CA SER A 433 25.69 3.18 28.14
C SER A 433 26.87 2.28 27.85
N PHE A 434 28.07 2.84 27.87
CA PHE A 434 29.30 2.16 27.50
C PHE A 434 30.29 2.21 28.66
N CYS A 435 30.84 1.06 29.04
CA CYS A 435 31.88 0.96 30.05
C CYS A 435 32.90 -0.12 29.67
N THR A 436 34.09 0.00 30.24
CA THR A 436 35.18 -0.97 30.05
C THR A 436 35.59 -1.49 31.42
N PHE A 437 35.50 -2.81 31.63
CA PHE A 437 35.91 -3.41 32.89
C PHE A 437 37.45 -3.50 32.98
N HIS A 438 37.98 -3.22 34.16
CA HIS A 438 39.38 -3.38 34.54
C HIS A 438 39.46 -3.94 35.96
N GLN A 439 40.63 -4.42 36.41
CA GLN A 439 40.77 -5.09 37.71
C GLN A 439 40.34 -4.25 38.91
N SER A 440 40.42 -2.93 38.82
CA SER A 440 39.96 -2.00 39.86
C SER A 440 38.49 -1.55 39.70
N TYR A 441 37.72 -2.11 38.75
CA TYR A 441 36.33 -1.70 38.49
C TYR A 441 35.41 -2.53 39.37
N GLY A 442 34.80 -1.88 40.37
CA GLY A 442 34.04 -2.53 41.42
C GLY A 442 32.52 -2.40 41.30
N TYR A 443 31.84 -2.99 42.29
CA TYR A 443 30.39 -2.85 42.44
C TYR A 443 29.97 -1.39 42.60
N GLU A 444 30.82 -0.62 43.28
CA GLU A 444 30.64 0.78 43.65
C GLU A 444 30.58 1.72 42.43
N ASP A 445 31.18 1.32 41.31
CA ASP A 445 31.15 2.07 40.05
C ASP A 445 30.08 1.54 39.08
N PHE A 446 29.77 0.24 39.16
CA PHE A 446 28.83 -0.41 38.26
C PHE A 446 27.37 -0.28 38.71
N VAL A 447 27.08 -0.52 39.99
CA VAL A 447 25.72 -0.58 40.53
C VAL A 447 25.43 0.61 41.44
N GLU A 448 26.10 0.74 42.58
CA GLU A 448 25.95 1.88 43.49
C GLU A 448 27.09 1.88 44.51
N GLY A 449 27.55 3.08 44.91
CA GLY A 449 28.63 3.22 45.87
C GLY A 449 28.59 4.54 46.62
N LEU A 450 29.17 4.56 47.81
CA LEU A 450 29.33 5.77 48.61
C LEU A 450 30.42 6.67 48.00
N ARG A 451 30.13 7.96 47.83
CA ARG A 451 31.08 8.98 47.37
C ARG A 451 31.03 10.17 48.32
N SER A 452 32.16 10.82 48.55
CA SER A 452 32.20 12.02 49.40
C SER A 452 31.28 13.09 48.83
N ASN A 453 30.55 13.77 49.72
CA ASN A 453 29.73 14.92 49.33
C ASN A 453 30.62 16.12 48.94
N GLU A 454 30.06 17.10 48.22
CA GLU A 454 30.79 18.28 47.73
C GLU A 454 31.42 19.12 48.86
N SER A 455 30.90 19.00 50.07
CA SER A 455 31.38 19.63 51.31
C SER A 455 32.51 18.88 52.03
N GLY A 456 32.88 17.67 51.58
CA GLY A 456 33.91 16.82 52.20
C GLY A 456 33.53 16.16 53.55
N ASN A 457 32.39 16.54 54.13
CA ASN A 457 31.91 16.06 55.43
C ASN A 457 30.78 15.03 55.24
N GLY A 458 31.14 13.80 54.83
CA GLY A 458 30.23 12.66 54.77
C GLY A 458 30.14 12.00 53.40
N PHE A 459 29.40 10.88 53.33
CA PHE A 459 29.24 10.08 52.13
C PHE A 459 27.78 10.05 51.67
N ILE A 460 27.58 10.16 50.35
CA ILE A 460 26.28 10.02 49.70
C ILE A 460 26.28 8.81 48.77
N PRO A 461 25.18 8.04 48.69
CA PRO A 461 25.03 7.00 47.68
C PRO A 461 25.02 7.62 46.29
N LYS A 462 25.85 7.08 45.39
CA LYS A 462 25.89 7.45 43.98
C LYS A 462 25.60 6.23 43.13
N ASP A 463 24.63 6.36 42.23
CA ASP A 463 24.28 5.29 41.30
C ASP A 463 25.41 5.07 40.29
N GLY A 464 25.79 3.80 40.13
CA GLY A 464 26.71 3.33 39.12
C GLY A 464 26.07 3.27 37.73
N ILE A 465 26.90 3.04 36.71
CA ILE A 465 26.46 3.14 35.30
C ILE A 465 25.29 2.19 34.97
N PHE A 466 25.25 0.98 35.54
CA PHE A 466 24.20 0.00 35.31
C PHE A 466 22.88 0.41 35.96
N LYS A 467 22.92 0.84 37.23
CA LYS A 467 21.72 1.30 37.94
C LYS A 467 21.11 2.54 37.29
N GLN A 468 21.95 3.46 36.79
CA GLN A 468 21.49 4.62 36.02
C GLN A 468 20.73 4.22 34.75
N ILE A 469 21.26 3.30 33.93
CA ILE A 469 20.58 2.89 32.69
C ILE A 469 19.31 2.09 32.99
N CYS A 470 19.29 1.24 34.02
CA CYS A 470 18.07 0.53 34.47
C CYS A 470 16.97 1.51 34.90
N THR A 471 17.33 2.52 35.71
CA THR A 471 16.39 3.56 36.17
C THR A 471 15.84 4.38 35.01
N ARG A 472 16.69 4.70 34.02
CA ARG A 472 16.24 5.37 32.79
C ARG A 472 15.29 4.49 31.98
N ALA A 473 15.56 3.19 31.89
CA ALA A 473 14.74 2.25 31.14
C ALA A 473 13.36 2.01 31.80
N LEU A 474 13.24 2.14 33.12
CA LEU A 474 11.97 1.99 33.86
C LEU A 474 10.99 3.16 33.65
N ASN A 475 11.48 4.37 33.39
CA ASN A 475 10.65 5.59 33.29
C ASN A 475 9.91 5.78 31.95
N LYS A 476 9.48 4.69 31.28
CA LYS A 476 9.03 4.68 29.88
C LYS A 476 7.68 5.37 29.57
N ASP A 477 6.91 5.82 30.55
CA ASP A 477 5.55 6.38 30.32
C ASP A 477 5.48 7.89 30.08
N LYS A 478 6.61 8.61 30.02
CA LYS A 478 6.60 10.03 29.66
C LYS A 478 7.34 10.24 28.34
N VAL A 479 6.55 10.49 27.29
CA VAL A 479 6.98 11.00 25.98
C VAL A 479 8.16 11.95 26.18
N ARG A 480 9.35 11.55 25.69
CA ARG A 480 10.56 12.39 25.73
C ARG A 480 10.29 13.65 24.91
N ARG A 481 9.99 14.76 25.58
CA ARG A 481 10.08 16.09 24.98
C ARG A 481 11.56 16.44 24.84
N SER A 482 11.91 17.11 23.75
CA SER A 482 13.22 17.72 23.51
C SER A 482 13.73 18.40 24.78
N LYS A 483 15.01 18.20 25.14
CA LYS A 483 15.68 18.99 26.18
C LYS A 483 15.56 20.48 25.80
N TYR A 484 14.61 21.17 26.39
CA TYR A 484 14.60 22.62 26.38
C TYR A 484 15.75 23.08 27.28
N ASN A 485 16.61 23.96 26.78
CA ASN A 485 17.70 24.52 27.59
C ASN A 485 17.09 25.59 28.50
N PHE A 486 16.81 25.23 29.75
CA PHE A 486 16.21 26.14 30.73
C PHE A 486 17.28 27.04 31.36
N ASP A 487 17.06 28.35 31.34
CA ASP A 487 17.81 29.33 32.12
C ASP A 487 17.16 29.45 33.51
N LYS A 488 17.79 28.86 34.53
CA LYS A 488 17.30 28.85 35.93
C LYS A 488 17.15 30.25 36.52
N ASN A 489 17.80 31.27 35.95
CA ASN A 489 17.78 32.63 36.50
C ASN A 489 16.71 33.54 35.85
N LYS A 490 15.98 33.04 34.83
CA LYS A 490 15.00 33.85 34.08
C LYS A 490 13.55 33.39 34.23
N ILE A 491 13.29 32.21 34.78
CA ILE A 491 11.93 31.67 34.88
C ILE A 491 11.73 31.02 36.26
N ASN A 492 10.73 31.52 36.98
CA ASN A 492 10.18 30.86 38.17
C ASN A 492 8.95 30.05 37.75
N PHE A 493 9.10 28.74 37.54
CA PHE A 493 7.95 27.86 37.32
C PHE A 493 7.67 27.09 38.61
N PHE A 494 6.49 27.33 39.19
CA PHE A 494 5.98 26.58 40.33
C PHE A 494 4.90 25.62 39.85
N LYS A 495 5.07 24.33 40.18
CA LYS A 495 4.04 23.32 39.95
C LYS A 495 3.42 22.95 41.28
N MET A 496 2.15 23.27 41.45
CA MET A 496 1.31 22.74 42.52
C MET A 496 0.35 21.70 41.94
N SER A 497 0.19 20.58 42.66
CA SER A 497 -0.71 19.50 42.28
C SER A 497 -1.71 19.29 43.40
N LEU A 498 -3.00 19.28 43.07
CA LEU A 498 -4.09 19.01 44.00
C LEU A 498 -4.32 17.50 44.14
N GLY A 499 -3.27 16.78 44.56
CA GLY A 499 -3.27 15.32 44.68
C GLY A 499 -2.99 14.55 43.38
N GLU A 500 -2.99 13.22 43.47
CA GLU A 500 -2.80 12.31 42.33
C GLU A 500 -4.16 11.87 41.76
N LYS A 501 -4.26 11.86 40.43
CA LYS A 501 -5.50 11.54 39.71
C LYS A 501 -5.92 10.09 39.99
N GLY A 502 -7.10 9.92 40.59
CA GLY A 502 -7.67 8.60 40.90
C GLY A 502 -7.37 8.08 42.31
N LEU A 503 -6.41 8.67 43.03
CA LEU A 503 -6.06 8.29 44.40
C LEU A 503 -6.51 9.35 45.42
N ASN A 504 -6.32 10.64 45.12
CA ASN A 504 -6.57 11.74 46.06
C ASN A 504 -7.73 12.65 45.58
N ASN A 505 -8.81 12.05 45.09
CA ASN A 505 -9.95 12.81 44.54
C ASN A 505 -10.67 13.67 45.60
N ASP A 506 -10.58 13.27 46.86
CA ASP A 506 -11.18 13.89 48.03
C ASP A 506 -10.47 15.19 48.39
N ILE A 507 -9.13 15.22 48.37
CA ILE A 507 -8.33 16.46 48.53
C ILE A 507 -8.63 17.42 47.38
N TYR A 508 -8.66 16.91 46.14
CA TYR A 508 -9.01 17.71 44.97
C TYR A 508 -10.39 18.36 45.13
N ARG A 509 -11.42 17.59 45.50
CA ARG A 509 -12.78 18.10 45.70
C ARG A 509 -12.84 19.12 46.84
N TYR A 510 -12.23 18.84 47.98
CA TYR A 510 -12.18 19.78 49.10
C TYR A 510 -11.58 21.14 48.70
N CYS A 511 -10.46 21.12 47.95
CA CYS A 511 -9.81 22.34 47.46
C CYS A 511 -10.72 23.14 46.52
N ILE A 512 -11.45 22.46 45.63
CA ILE A 512 -12.40 23.10 44.72
C ILE A 512 -13.60 23.68 45.48
N ASP A 513 -14.21 22.90 46.38
CA ASP A 513 -15.42 23.30 47.12
C ASP A 513 -15.16 24.47 48.08
N ASN A 514 -13.95 24.57 48.63
CA ASN A 514 -13.55 25.61 49.58
C ASN A 514 -12.68 26.71 48.98
N ASN A 515 -12.48 26.69 47.65
CA ASN A 515 -11.64 27.65 46.93
C ASN A 515 -10.25 27.86 47.57
N CYS A 516 -9.58 26.76 47.88
CA CYS A 516 -8.25 26.74 48.49
C CYS A 516 -7.29 25.81 47.74
N ILE A 517 -6.00 25.84 48.07
CA ILE A 517 -5.00 24.91 47.54
C ILE A 517 -4.29 24.26 48.72
N ALA A 518 -4.22 22.93 48.71
CA ALA A 518 -3.46 22.16 49.68
C ALA A 518 -2.00 21.98 49.23
N LEU A 519 -1.08 22.13 50.18
CA LEU A 519 0.32 21.69 50.05
C LEU A 519 0.41 20.31 50.69
N GLY A 520 1.12 19.36 50.05
CA GLY A 520 1.24 17.99 50.55
C GLY A 520 2.11 17.82 51.81
N TRP A 521 2.44 18.93 52.49
CA TRP A 521 3.30 19.04 53.65
C TRP A 521 2.88 20.28 54.45
N GLY A 522 3.25 20.33 55.73
CA GLY A 522 2.99 21.50 56.58
C GLY A 522 1.67 21.49 57.35
N GLY A 523 0.97 20.35 57.39
CA GLY A 523 -0.27 20.18 58.16
C GLY A 523 -1.43 21.05 57.66
N ASP A 524 -2.37 21.38 58.57
CA ASP A 524 -3.56 22.19 58.29
C ASP A 524 -3.31 23.71 58.40
N VAL A 525 -2.07 24.15 58.16
CA VAL A 525 -1.66 25.55 58.31
C VAL A 525 -2.15 26.39 57.13
N ASN A 526 -2.75 27.53 57.43
CA ASN A 526 -3.34 28.43 56.44
C ASN A 526 -2.43 29.61 56.09
N TYR A 527 -1.73 29.51 54.97
CA TYR A 527 -0.79 30.52 54.49
C TYR A 527 -1.43 31.67 53.69
N LYS A 528 -2.75 31.86 53.73
CA LYS A 528 -3.47 32.83 52.88
C LYS A 528 -2.95 34.28 53.00
N ASN A 529 -2.43 34.66 54.16
CA ASN A 529 -1.98 36.02 54.43
C ASN A 529 -0.46 36.21 54.29
N CYS A 530 0.30 35.14 54.00
CA CYS A 530 1.74 35.21 53.82
C CYS A 530 2.10 35.82 52.46
N GLN A 531 2.93 36.86 52.46
CA GLN A 531 3.41 37.56 51.26
C GLN A 531 4.90 37.31 51.00
N SER A 532 5.64 36.82 52.01
CA SER A 532 7.06 36.53 51.93
C SER A 532 7.39 35.10 52.39
N MET A 533 8.59 34.64 52.07
CA MET A 533 9.09 33.34 52.53
C MET A 533 9.29 33.32 54.05
N ASP A 534 9.60 34.47 54.65
CA ASP A 534 9.72 34.63 56.10
C ASP A 534 8.34 34.52 56.77
N ASP A 535 7.29 35.11 56.17
CA ASP A 535 5.91 35.01 56.67
C ASP A 535 5.43 33.55 56.70
N ILE A 536 5.76 32.77 55.67
CA ILE A 536 5.42 31.34 55.61
C ILE A 536 6.15 30.58 56.72
N ARG A 537 7.42 30.91 56.96
CA ARG A 537 8.26 30.27 57.98
C ARG A 537 7.74 30.56 59.39
N GLU A 538 7.40 31.81 59.69
CA GLU A 538 6.83 32.20 60.96
C GLU A 538 5.48 31.51 61.21
N GLU A 539 4.58 31.51 60.23
CA GLU A 539 3.26 30.88 60.35
C GLU A 539 3.35 29.37 60.56
N PHE A 540 4.31 28.70 59.90
CA PHE A 540 4.57 27.27 60.09
C PHE A 540 5.08 26.96 61.50
N LEU A 541 6.05 27.73 62.00
CA LEU A 541 6.64 27.55 63.34
C LEU A 541 5.64 27.86 64.47
N VAL A 542 4.77 28.86 64.28
CA VAL A 542 3.68 29.15 65.23
C VAL A 542 2.72 27.98 65.33
N SER A 543 2.41 27.34 64.20
CA SER A 543 1.45 26.25 64.14
C SER A 543 2.05 24.88 64.48
N ASN A 544 3.39 24.73 64.41
CA ASN A 544 4.13 23.51 64.69
C ASN A 544 5.37 23.84 65.56
N PRO A 545 5.19 24.19 66.84
CA PRO A 545 6.28 24.69 67.69
C PRO A 545 7.33 23.63 68.07
N ASP A 546 7.08 22.35 67.78
CA ASP A 546 7.96 21.22 68.08
C ASP A 546 8.80 20.75 66.87
N ASP A 547 8.57 21.31 65.67
CA ASP A 547 9.35 21.10 64.44
C ASP A 547 10.33 22.26 64.19
#